data_AF-A0A519K6M2-F1
#
_entry.id   AF-A0A519K6M2-F1
#
_cell.length_a   1.000
_cell.length_b   1.000
_cell.length_c   1.000
_cell.angle_alpha   90.00
_cell.angle_beta   90.00
_cell.angle_gamma   90.00
#
_symmetry.space_group_name_H-M   'P 1'
#
loop_
_entity.id
_entity.type
_entity.pdbx_description
1 polymer ?
#
loop_
_entity_poly.entity_id
_entity_poly.type
_entity_poly.pdbx_seq_one_letter_code
_entity_poly.pdbx_strand_id
1 'polypeptide(L)'
;MSAIRLSDLLRRDVSSDPVITGVTADSRKVAPGSLFVALPGTAADGRAFIPQALSQGAAAVLAPSDTDAGLAPVLVTSGDVRRAYAIAARSFYGDQPKTCVAVTGTNGKTSVAAFCRQIWAALGLTSASMGTLGVLKQTGNVNQALTGPGLTSPDAADAARMLAQLAQEGVTHLALEASSHGIDQRRLDGVTLKAAAFTNLTQDHLDYH
;
A
#
# COMPACT_ATOMS: atom_id res chain seq x y z
N MET A 1 -13.22 -11.20 8.56
CA MET A 1 -12.57 -9.90 8.32
C MET A 1 -12.16 -9.36 9.68
N SER A 2 -10.91 -8.92 9.84
CA SER A 2 -10.43 -8.32 11.09
C SER A 2 -11.15 -6.99 11.30
N ALA A 3 -11.90 -6.89 12.39
CA ALA A 3 -12.46 -5.64 12.89
C ALA A 3 -11.47 -5.08 13.91
N ILE A 4 -11.04 -3.83 13.75
CA ILE A 4 -10.06 -3.16 14.62
C ILE A 4 -10.61 -1.81 15.04
N ARG A 5 -10.42 -1.40 16.30
CA ARG A 5 -10.80 -0.06 16.76
C ARG A 5 -9.95 1.01 16.06
N LEU A 6 -10.53 2.17 15.79
CA LEU A 6 -9.82 3.27 15.14
C LEU A 6 -8.61 3.73 15.97
N SER A 7 -8.77 3.76 17.30
CA SER A 7 -7.71 4.07 18.26
C SER A 7 -6.51 3.11 18.15
N ASP A 8 -6.78 1.80 18.15
CA ASP A 8 -5.79 0.74 17.99
C ASP A 8 -5.11 0.79 16.61
N LEU A 9 -5.90 1.02 15.56
CA LEU A 9 -5.43 1.07 14.18
C LEU A 9 -4.44 2.22 13.96
N LEU A 10 -4.73 3.38 14.52
CA LEU A 10 -3.91 4.58 14.37
C LEU A 10 -2.91 4.78 15.52
N ARG A 11 -2.97 3.94 16.55
CA ARG A 11 -2.15 4.00 17.78
C ARG A 11 -2.18 5.38 18.43
N ARG A 12 -3.37 5.95 18.55
CA ARG A 12 -3.59 7.24 19.20
C ARG A 12 -5.02 7.35 19.73
N ASP A 13 -5.19 8.24 20.70
CA ASP A 13 -6.52 8.58 21.20
C ASP A 13 -7.34 9.31 20.12
N VAL A 14 -8.63 9.00 20.09
CA VAL A 14 -9.62 9.57 19.17
C VAL A 14 -10.87 9.93 19.94
N SER A 15 -11.58 10.99 19.51
CA SER A 15 -12.81 11.47 20.17
C SER A 15 -13.98 10.51 20.01
N SER A 16 -13.97 9.71 18.94
CA SER A 16 -14.91 8.63 18.67
C SER A 16 -14.13 7.45 18.13
N ASP A 17 -14.43 6.24 18.62
CA ASP A 17 -13.64 5.04 18.36
C ASP A 17 -14.46 3.95 17.64
N PRO A 18 -14.86 4.18 16.38
CA PRO A 18 -15.63 3.22 15.62
C PRO A 18 -14.80 1.96 15.30
N VAL A 19 -15.50 0.88 14.99
CA VAL A 19 -14.88 -0.33 14.44
C VAL A 19 -14.58 -0.09 12.96
N ILE A 20 -13.33 -0.34 12.58
CA ILE A 20 -12.86 -0.27 11.20
C ILE A 20 -12.86 -1.66 10.58
N THR A 21 -13.40 -1.77 9.36
CA THR A 21 -13.54 -3.01 8.58
C THR A 21 -12.77 -3.00 7.26
N GLY A 22 -12.15 -1.86 6.92
CA GLY A 22 -11.34 -1.68 5.72
C GLY A 22 -10.56 -0.38 5.74
N VAL A 23 -9.50 -0.28 4.96
CA VAL A 23 -8.70 0.95 4.81
C VAL A 23 -8.47 1.22 3.32
N THR A 24 -8.86 2.40 2.83
CA THR A 24 -8.69 2.77 1.41
C THR A 24 -8.65 4.28 1.19
N ALA A 25 -7.87 4.72 0.20
CA ALA A 25 -7.89 6.09 -0.33
C ALA A 25 -8.79 6.25 -1.57
N ASP A 26 -9.44 5.18 -2.04
CA ASP A 26 -10.36 5.23 -3.19
C ASP A 26 -11.81 5.22 -2.69
N SER A 27 -12.51 6.35 -2.83
CA SER A 27 -13.89 6.51 -2.38
C SER A 27 -14.86 5.54 -3.06
N ARG A 28 -14.49 4.95 -4.22
CA ARG A 28 -15.30 3.96 -4.94
C ARG A 28 -15.14 2.54 -4.36
N LYS A 29 -14.10 2.31 -3.55
CA LYS A 29 -13.82 1.04 -2.85
C LYS A 29 -14.29 1.07 -1.39
N VAL A 30 -14.94 2.14 -0.95
CA VAL A 30 -15.46 2.26 0.40
C VAL A 30 -16.60 1.26 0.62
N ALA A 31 -16.63 0.68 1.80
CA ALA A 31 -17.69 -0.20 2.26
C ALA A 31 -18.06 0.22 3.69
N PRO A 32 -19.23 -0.22 4.20
CA PRO A 32 -19.62 0.07 5.58
C PRO A 32 -18.53 -0.32 6.59
N GLY A 33 -18.11 0.65 7.40
CA GLY A 33 -17.05 0.49 8.40
C GLY A 33 -15.64 0.85 7.90
N SER A 34 -15.44 1.25 6.65
CA SER A 34 -14.11 1.61 6.16
C SER A 34 -13.56 2.89 6.80
N LEU A 35 -12.25 2.93 7.02
CA LEU A 35 -11.48 4.15 7.14
C LEU A 35 -11.17 4.65 5.72
N PHE A 36 -11.77 5.78 5.35
CA PHE A 36 -11.43 6.47 4.10
C PHE A 36 -10.25 7.42 4.34
N VAL A 37 -9.29 7.44 3.43
CA VAL A 37 -8.12 8.32 3.52
C VAL A 37 -8.14 9.35 2.41
N ALA A 38 -8.40 10.60 2.78
CA ALA A 38 -8.41 11.74 1.87
C ALA A 38 -6.97 12.21 1.60
N LEU A 39 -6.32 11.66 0.57
CA LEU A 39 -4.97 12.06 0.20
C LEU A 39 -4.99 13.32 -0.70
N PRO A 40 -4.08 14.28 -0.51
CA PRO A 40 -3.86 15.31 -1.53
C PRO A 40 -3.37 14.62 -2.81
N GLY A 41 -3.89 14.98 -3.97
CA GLY A 41 -3.49 14.41 -5.26
C GLY A 41 -2.97 15.48 -6.20
N THR A 42 -2.32 15.05 -7.29
CA THR A 42 -1.84 15.95 -8.36
C THR A 42 -2.99 16.38 -9.29
N ALA A 43 -3.95 15.48 -9.55
CA ALA A 43 -5.10 15.75 -10.41
C ALA A 43 -6.36 16.19 -9.63
N ALA A 44 -6.55 15.68 -8.42
CA ALA A 44 -7.70 15.99 -7.58
C ALA A 44 -7.34 15.85 -6.10
N ASP A 45 -7.97 16.67 -5.27
CA ASP A 45 -7.84 16.58 -3.82
C ASP A 45 -8.78 15.51 -3.25
N GLY A 46 -8.23 14.55 -2.50
CA GLY A 46 -8.98 13.47 -1.86
C GLY A 46 -10.10 13.96 -0.93
N ARG A 47 -9.96 15.17 -0.37
CA ARG A 47 -10.97 15.78 0.50
C ARG A 47 -12.30 16.00 -0.20
N ALA A 48 -12.28 16.24 -1.52
CA ALA A 48 -13.49 16.41 -2.33
C ALA A 48 -14.37 15.15 -2.37
N PHE A 49 -13.80 13.97 -2.08
CA PHE A 49 -14.52 12.70 -2.11
C PHE A 49 -14.99 12.23 -0.73
N ILE A 50 -14.77 13.02 0.33
CA ILE A 50 -15.26 12.72 1.69
C ILE A 50 -16.79 12.51 1.71
N PRO A 51 -17.63 13.38 1.09
CA PRO A 51 -19.08 13.16 1.10
C PRO A 51 -19.50 11.83 0.47
N GLN A 52 -18.82 11.42 -0.60
CA GLN A 52 -19.06 10.13 -1.26
C GLN A 52 -18.63 8.95 -0.39
N ALA A 53 -17.48 9.06 0.30
CA ALA A 53 -17.03 8.01 1.21
C ALA A 53 -18.01 7.84 2.39
N LEU A 54 -18.49 8.94 2.96
CA LEU A 54 -19.48 8.90 4.04
C LEU A 54 -20.80 8.28 3.58
N SER A 55 -21.28 8.62 2.37
CA SER A 55 -22.51 8.04 1.83
C SER A 55 -22.40 6.54 1.53
N GLN A 56 -21.19 6.02 1.29
CA GLN A 56 -20.89 4.60 1.17
C GLN A 56 -20.64 3.89 2.52
N GLY A 57 -20.72 4.62 3.64
CA GLY A 57 -20.62 4.06 4.99
C GLY A 57 -19.22 4.05 5.57
N ALA A 58 -18.31 4.93 5.13
CA ALA A 58 -17.05 5.15 5.84
C ALA A 58 -17.34 5.51 7.30
N ALA A 59 -16.73 4.78 8.23
CA ALA A 59 -16.91 5.01 9.67
C ALA A 59 -16.00 6.12 10.20
N ALA A 60 -14.90 6.39 9.51
CA ALA A 60 -13.96 7.46 9.84
C ALA A 60 -13.23 7.96 8.59
N VAL A 61 -12.68 9.17 8.70
CA VAL A 61 -11.84 9.79 7.67
C VAL A 61 -10.48 10.14 8.24
N LEU A 62 -9.40 9.78 7.53
CA LEU A 62 -8.04 10.26 7.77
C LEU A 62 -7.68 11.31 6.72
N ALA A 63 -7.26 12.51 7.12
CA ALA A 63 -7.01 13.62 6.20
C ALA A 63 -5.80 14.50 6.62
N PRO A 64 -5.33 15.43 5.76
CA PRO A 64 -4.34 16.45 6.12
C PRO A 64 -4.72 17.30 7.34
N SER A 65 -3.73 17.90 8.00
CA SER A 65 -3.90 18.70 9.23
C SER A 65 -4.73 19.96 9.06
N ASP A 66 -4.79 20.51 7.84
CA ASP A 66 -5.58 21.68 7.45
C ASP A 66 -7.03 21.32 7.03
N THR A 67 -7.45 20.08 7.21
CA THR A 67 -8.82 19.64 6.89
C THR A 67 -9.82 20.15 7.93
N ASP A 68 -10.90 20.78 7.46
CA ASP A 68 -11.98 21.27 8.32
C ASP A 68 -12.66 20.12 9.08
N ALA A 69 -12.78 20.26 10.40
CA ALA A 69 -13.42 19.32 11.30
C ALA A 69 -14.89 19.05 10.95
N GLY A 70 -15.56 19.98 10.25
CA GLY A 70 -16.95 19.81 9.82
C GLY A 70 -17.15 18.83 8.65
N LEU A 71 -16.08 18.38 7.97
CA LEU A 71 -16.20 17.55 6.77
C LEU A 71 -16.59 16.09 7.04
N ALA A 72 -16.37 15.58 8.25
CA ALA A 72 -16.76 14.23 8.62
C ALA A 72 -17.09 14.10 10.12
N PRO A 73 -18.07 13.26 10.51
CA PRO A 73 -18.40 13.05 11.93
C PRO A 73 -17.24 12.50 12.76
N VAL A 74 -16.42 11.63 12.18
CA VAL A 74 -15.20 11.10 12.79
C VAL A 74 -14.04 11.44 11.87
N LEU A 75 -13.47 12.62 12.07
CA LEU A 75 -12.29 13.08 11.34
C LEU A 75 -11.05 12.94 12.21
N VAL A 76 -10.03 12.38 11.59
CA VAL A 76 -8.72 12.23 12.19
C VAL A 76 -7.69 12.86 11.26
N THR A 77 -6.89 13.81 11.74
CA THR A 77 -5.95 14.56 10.89
C THR A 77 -4.50 14.12 11.10
N SER A 78 -3.64 14.31 10.09
CA SER A 78 -2.21 13.98 10.12
C SER A 78 -1.38 15.01 9.36
N GLY A 79 -0.16 15.29 9.84
CA GLY A 79 0.81 16.14 9.13
C GLY A 79 1.42 15.43 7.91
N ASP A 80 1.62 14.11 8.01
CA ASP A 80 1.99 13.25 6.88
C ASP A 80 0.90 12.19 6.68
N VAL A 81 -0.15 12.59 5.95
CA VAL A 81 -1.32 11.73 5.72
C VAL A 81 -0.97 10.49 4.89
N ARG A 82 -0.01 10.59 3.96
CA ARG A 82 0.42 9.46 3.12
C ARG A 82 1.16 8.40 3.93
N ARG A 83 2.04 8.82 4.84
CA ARG A 83 2.70 7.90 5.77
C ARG A 83 1.72 7.26 6.74
N ALA A 84 0.82 8.06 7.32
CA ALA A 84 -0.21 7.56 8.21
C ALA A 84 -1.12 6.54 7.50
N TYR A 85 -1.44 6.76 6.22
CA TYR A 85 -2.17 5.82 5.39
C TYR A 85 -1.45 4.48 5.26
N ALA A 86 -0.18 4.49 4.87
CA ALA A 86 0.59 3.27 4.65
C ALA A 86 0.73 2.44 5.93
N ILE A 87 0.92 3.09 7.08
CA ILE A 87 1.00 2.43 8.39
C ILE A 87 -0.36 1.89 8.83
N ALA A 88 -1.45 2.64 8.63
CA ALA A 88 -2.80 2.19 8.94
C ALA A 88 -3.19 0.99 8.07
N ALA A 89 -2.95 1.06 6.76
CA ALA A 89 -3.17 -0.05 5.84
C ALA A 89 -2.38 -1.29 6.28
N ARG A 90 -1.10 -1.15 6.60
CA ARG A 90 -0.27 -2.25 7.10
C ARG A 90 -0.85 -2.87 8.37
N SER A 91 -1.22 -2.04 9.34
CA SER A 91 -1.76 -2.47 10.62
C SER A 91 -3.11 -3.17 10.48
N PHE A 92 -3.93 -2.75 9.51
CA PHE A 92 -5.24 -3.33 9.26
C PHE A 92 -5.17 -4.69 8.54
N TYR A 93 -4.44 -4.76 7.43
CA TYR A 93 -4.45 -5.93 6.55
C TYR A 93 -3.57 -7.08 7.07
N GLY A 94 -2.65 -6.83 8.00
CA GLY A 94 -1.96 -7.88 8.75
C GLY A 94 -0.56 -8.18 8.26
N ASP A 95 -0.21 -9.45 8.04
CA ASP A 95 1.17 -9.93 7.88
C ASP A 95 1.81 -9.65 6.51
N GLN A 96 3.13 -9.85 6.41
CA GLN A 96 3.91 -9.75 5.17
C GLN A 96 4.85 -10.96 5.05
N PRO A 97 5.38 -11.27 3.85
CA PRO A 97 6.50 -12.19 3.71
C PRO A 97 7.68 -11.78 4.61
N LYS A 98 8.39 -12.78 5.16
CA LYS A 98 9.49 -12.55 6.12
C LYS A 98 10.64 -11.74 5.51
N THR A 99 10.88 -11.92 4.21
CA THR A 99 11.89 -11.19 3.45
C THR A 99 11.21 -10.38 2.37
N CYS A 100 11.17 -9.06 2.54
CA CYS A 100 10.77 -8.12 1.50
C CYS A 100 11.97 -7.29 1.07
N VAL A 101 12.25 -7.21 -0.23
CA VAL A 101 13.30 -6.34 -0.80
C VAL A 101 12.69 -5.39 -1.81
N ALA A 102 13.25 -4.20 -1.94
CA ALA A 102 12.80 -3.21 -2.92
C ALA A 102 13.86 -2.97 -3.98
N VAL A 103 13.44 -2.73 -5.22
CA VAL A 103 14.32 -2.33 -6.33
C VAL A 103 13.86 -1.00 -6.90
N THR A 104 14.75 -0.03 -6.92
CA THR A 104 14.52 1.29 -7.52
C THR A 104 15.57 1.63 -8.56
N GLY A 105 15.34 2.71 -9.29
CA GLY A 105 16.16 3.19 -10.41
C GLY A 105 15.32 3.44 -11.66
N THR A 106 15.88 4.13 -12.65
CA THR A 106 15.15 4.49 -13.88
C THR A 106 14.78 3.22 -14.65
N ASN A 107 15.79 2.39 -14.97
CA ASN A 107 15.62 1.19 -15.78
C ASN A 107 15.93 -0.09 -15.01
N GLY A 108 15.29 -1.20 -15.39
CA GLY A 108 15.64 -2.55 -14.92
C GLY A 108 14.97 -3.01 -13.62
N LYS A 109 14.10 -2.21 -13.01
CA LYS A 109 13.33 -2.58 -11.80
C LYS A 109 12.60 -3.92 -11.97
N THR A 110 11.80 -4.05 -13.03
CA THR A 110 11.04 -5.26 -13.36
C THR A 110 11.94 -6.47 -13.57
N SER A 111 13.04 -6.32 -14.32
CA SER A 111 13.98 -7.41 -14.59
C SER A 111 14.64 -7.92 -13.30
N VAL A 112 15.15 -7.01 -12.47
CA VAL A 112 15.81 -7.39 -11.21
C VAL A 112 14.80 -8.01 -10.23
N ALA A 113 13.59 -7.46 -10.10
CA ALA A 113 12.56 -8.04 -9.23
C ALA A 113 12.15 -9.44 -9.70
N ALA A 114 12.02 -9.65 -11.02
CA ALA A 114 11.70 -10.96 -11.60
C ALA A 114 12.84 -11.97 -11.40
N PHE A 115 14.10 -11.58 -11.65
CA PHE A 115 15.25 -12.46 -11.44
C PHE A 115 15.43 -12.79 -9.96
N CYS A 116 15.21 -11.84 -9.05
CA CYS A 116 15.28 -12.09 -7.61
C CYS A 116 14.25 -13.15 -7.17
N ARG A 117 12.99 -13.04 -7.63
CA ARG A 117 11.97 -14.09 -7.46
C ARG A 117 12.43 -15.45 -8.00
N GLN A 118 12.92 -15.49 -9.24
CA GLN A 118 13.34 -16.75 -9.87
C GLN A 118 14.51 -17.41 -9.13
N ILE A 119 15.49 -16.63 -8.68
CA ILE A 119 16.64 -17.11 -7.90
C ILE A 119 16.15 -17.73 -6.58
N TRP A 120 15.25 -17.06 -5.85
CA TRP A 120 14.69 -17.63 -4.62
C TRP A 120 13.92 -18.93 -4.88
N ALA A 121 13.13 -19.00 -5.95
CA ALA A 121 12.44 -20.22 -6.31
C ALA A 121 13.41 -21.36 -6.69
N ALA A 122 14.51 -21.06 -7.39
CA ALA A 122 15.56 -22.04 -7.70
C ALA A 122 16.28 -22.55 -6.44
N LEU A 123 16.32 -21.74 -5.37
CA LEU A 123 16.81 -22.13 -4.05
C LEU A 123 15.75 -22.86 -3.19
N GLY A 124 14.59 -23.21 -3.77
CA GLY A 124 13.53 -23.94 -3.08
C GLY A 124 12.63 -23.06 -2.18
N LEU A 125 12.69 -21.74 -2.33
CA LEU A 125 11.89 -20.80 -1.52
C LEU A 125 10.62 -20.36 -2.27
N THR A 126 9.48 -20.37 -1.60
CA THR A 126 8.25 -19.76 -2.12
C THR A 126 8.40 -18.25 -2.16
N SER A 127 8.35 -17.68 -3.36
CA SER A 127 8.70 -16.28 -3.61
C SER A 127 7.69 -15.56 -4.49
N ALA A 128 7.72 -14.23 -4.48
CA ALA A 128 6.90 -13.39 -5.34
C ALA A 128 7.64 -12.14 -5.82
N SER A 129 7.15 -11.55 -6.90
CA SER A 129 7.54 -10.22 -7.38
C SER A 129 6.30 -9.37 -7.54
N MET A 130 6.37 -8.10 -7.17
CA MET A 130 5.27 -7.14 -7.23
C MET A 130 5.72 -5.86 -7.93
N GLY A 131 5.04 -5.49 -9.00
CA GLY A 131 5.31 -4.24 -9.69
C GLY A 131 4.57 -4.09 -11.01
N THR A 132 5.28 -3.66 -12.05
CA THR A 132 4.70 -3.26 -13.35
C THR A 132 3.88 -4.39 -13.99
N LEU A 133 4.32 -5.63 -13.84
CA LEU A 133 3.64 -6.82 -14.38
C LEU A 133 2.56 -7.40 -13.45
N GLY A 134 2.20 -6.68 -12.39
CA GLY A 134 1.35 -7.17 -11.33
C GLY A 134 2.11 -8.02 -10.31
N VAL A 135 1.40 -8.95 -9.69
CA VAL A 135 1.94 -9.83 -8.66
C VAL A 135 2.10 -11.23 -9.23
N LEU A 136 3.33 -11.70 -9.27
CA LEU A 136 3.70 -13.02 -9.76
C LEU A 136 4.25 -13.83 -8.60
N LYS A 137 3.59 -14.92 -8.26
CA LYS A 137 4.01 -15.90 -7.25
C LYS A 137 4.71 -17.06 -7.93
N GLN A 138 5.79 -17.54 -7.32
CA GLN A 138 6.53 -18.71 -7.78
C GLN A 138 6.76 -19.71 -6.65
N THR A 139 6.40 -20.97 -6.91
CA THR A 139 6.64 -22.12 -6.02
C THR A 139 7.29 -23.22 -6.84
N GLY A 140 8.58 -23.46 -6.62
CA GLY A 140 9.38 -24.32 -7.51
C GLY A 140 9.32 -23.83 -8.96
N ASN A 141 8.88 -24.71 -9.87
CA ASN A 141 8.75 -24.42 -11.30
C ASN A 141 7.38 -23.82 -11.68
N VAL A 142 6.44 -23.72 -10.74
CA VAL A 142 5.11 -23.16 -11.01
C VAL A 142 5.15 -21.64 -10.83
N ASN A 143 4.85 -20.92 -11.89
CA ASN A 143 4.74 -19.46 -11.90
C ASN A 143 3.27 -19.05 -12.13
N GLN A 144 2.70 -18.30 -11.19
CA GLN A 144 1.29 -17.92 -11.16
C GLN A 144 1.15 -16.39 -11.09
N ALA A 145 0.39 -15.81 -12.02
CA ALA A 145 -0.04 -14.42 -11.92
C ALA A 145 -1.26 -14.34 -10.99
N LEU A 146 -1.15 -13.56 -9.90
CA LEU A 146 -2.25 -13.29 -8.97
C LEU A 146 -3.04 -12.04 -9.38
N THR A 147 -2.38 -11.09 -10.06
CA THR A 147 -2.99 -9.87 -10.59
C THR A 147 -2.47 -9.59 -11.99
N GLY A 148 -3.19 -8.76 -12.76
CA GLY A 148 -2.69 -8.18 -14.00
C GLY A 148 -1.75 -6.99 -13.78
N PRO A 149 -1.22 -6.40 -14.88
CA PRO A 149 -0.41 -5.18 -14.84
C PRO A 149 -1.13 -4.01 -14.17
N GLY A 150 -0.35 -3.09 -13.59
CA GLY A 150 -0.88 -1.94 -12.85
C GLY A 150 0.20 -0.91 -12.54
N LEU A 151 0.04 -0.19 -11.43
CA LEU A 151 1.07 0.73 -10.95
C LEU A 151 2.37 -0.02 -10.63
N THR A 152 3.52 0.51 -11.09
CA THR A 152 4.84 -0.03 -10.76
C THR A 152 5.07 -0.16 -9.25
N SER A 153 4.55 0.79 -8.47
CA SER A 153 4.41 0.65 -7.01
C SER A 153 2.93 0.79 -6.66
N PRO A 154 2.26 -0.29 -6.21
CA PRO A 154 0.84 -0.26 -5.87
C PRO A 154 0.50 0.81 -4.83
N ASP A 155 -0.77 1.22 -4.80
CA ASP A 155 -1.31 2.02 -3.70
C ASP A 155 -1.05 1.33 -2.33
N ALA A 156 -0.88 2.09 -1.26
CA ALA A 156 -0.47 1.55 0.04
C ALA A 156 -1.45 0.51 0.62
N ALA A 157 -2.76 0.68 0.44
CA ALA A 157 -3.74 -0.33 0.87
C ALA A 157 -3.74 -1.55 -0.03
N ASP A 158 -3.57 -1.37 -1.34
CA ASP A 158 -3.48 -2.48 -2.29
C ASP A 158 -2.19 -3.30 -2.03
N ALA A 159 -1.07 -2.64 -1.74
CA ALA A 159 0.18 -3.28 -1.34
C ALA A 159 0.03 -4.05 -0.02
N ALA A 160 -0.56 -3.43 1.01
CA ALA A 160 -0.78 -4.09 2.30
C ALA A 160 -1.70 -5.32 2.21
N ARG A 161 -2.79 -5.24 1.42
CA ARG A 161 -3.66 -6.39 1.13
C ARG A 161 -2.90 -7.53 0.47
N MET A 162 -2.08 -7.20 -0.53
CA MET A 162 -1.32 -8.20 -1.25
C MET A 162 -0.23 -8.84 -0.39
N LEU A 163 0.45 -8.07 0.46
CA LEU A 163 1.42 -8.60 1.42
C LEU A 163 0.78 -9.64 2.34
N ALA A 164 -0.42 -9.34 2.86
CA ALA A 164 -1.16 -10.24 3.72
C ALA A 164 -1.58 -11.52 2.99
N GLN A 165 -2.11 -11.38 1.76
CA GLN A 165 -2.45 -12.53 0.93
C GLN A 165 -1.24 -13.42 0.65
N LEU A 166 -0.11 -12.83 0.23
CA LEU A 166 1.12 -13.57 -0.05
C LEU A 166 1.63 -14.31 1.20
N ALA A 167 1.60 -13.66 2.37
CA ALA A 167 1.98 -14.29 3.63
C ALA A 167 1.08 -15.48 3.98
N GLN A 168 -0.24 -15.33 3.84
CA GLN A 168 -1.22 -16.40 4.05
C GLN A 168 -1.02 -17.57 3.09
N GLU A 169 -0.63 -17.28 1.85
CA GLU A 169 -0.30 -18.26 0.83
C GLU A 169 1.09 -18.91 0.98
N GLY A 170 1.79 -18.64 2.10
CA GLY A 170 3.09 -19.25 2.43
C GLY A 170 4.27 -18.65 1.68
N VAL A 171 4.12 -17.48 1.05
CA VAL A 171 5.24 -16.77 0.41
C VAL A 171 6.18 -16.24 1.48
N THR A 172 7.45 -16.58 1.36
CA THR A 172 8.48 -16.20 2.34
C THR A 172 9.34 -15.02 1.86
N HIS A 173 9.48 -14.86 0.54
CA HIS A 173 10.33 -13.86 -0.09
C HIS A 173 9.56 -13.04 -1.13
N LEU A 174 9.69 -11.72 -1.09
CA LEU A 174 9.03 -10.80 -2.01
C LEU A 174 10.01 -9.73 -2.50
N ALA A 175 10.09 -9.55 -3.81
CA ALA A 175 10.78 -8.43 -4.45
C ALA A 175 9.76 -7.42 -4.99
N LEU A 176 9.85 -6.18 -4.52
CA LEU A 176 8.95 -5.09 -4.91
C LEU A 176 9.67 -4.10 -5.81
N GLU A 177 9.00 -3.65 -6.87
CA GLU A 177 9.43 -2.48 -7.62
C GLU A 177 9.06 -1.20 -6.85
N ALA A 178 10.04 -0.33 -6.63
CA ALA A 178 9.91 0.95 -5.94
C ALA A 178 10.15 2.09 -6.94
N SER A 179 9.09 2.58 -7.57
CA SER A 179 9.17 3.75 -8.44
C SER A 179 9.43 5.01 -7.62
N SER A 180 10.05 6.02 -8.24
CA SER A 180 10.29 7.32 -7.60
C SER A 180 9.00 7.95 -7.08
N HIS A 181 7.91 7.86 -7.87
CA HIS A 181 6.57 8.26 -7.47
C HIS A 181 6.05 7.49 -6.25
N GLY A 182 6.27 6.17 -6.19
CA GLY A 182 5.83 5.35 -5.07
C GLY A 182 6.57 5.67 -3.77
N ILE A 183 7.87 5.97 -3.87
CA ILE A 183 8.72 6.39 -2.76
C ILE A 183 8.29 7.78 -2.25
N ASP A 184 8.19 8.76 -3.14
CA ASP A 184 7.74 10.12 -2.81
C ASP A 184 6.34 10.12 -2.17
N GLN A 185 5.44 9.30 -2.69
CA GLN A 185 4.09 9.15 -2.16
C GLN A 185 3.97 8.17 -0.98
N ARG A 186 5.09 7.74 -0.40
CA ARG A 186 5.13 6.90 0.83
C ARG A 186 4.40 5.56 0.69
N ARG A 187 4.19 5.05 -0.53
CA ARG A 187 3.37 3.84 -0.77
C ARG A 187 3.96 2.57 -0.15
N LEU A 188 5.26 2.58 0.11
CA LEU A 188 6.02 1.46 0.69
C LEU A 188 6.30 1.61 2.18
N ASP A 189 5.89 2.71 2.83
CA ASP A 189 6.23 2.99 4.24
C ASP A 189 5.62 1.98 5.22
N GLY A 190 4.59 1.24 4.80
CA GLY A 190 4.03 0.12 5.56
C GLY A 190 4.85 -1.17 5.46
N VAL A 191 5.84 -1.26 4.57
CA VAL A 191 6.60 -2.48 4.29
C VAL A 191 7.90 -2.48 5.06
N THR A 192 8.15 -3.54 5.84
CA THR A 192 9.46 -3.73 6.47
C THR A 192 10.41 -4.37 5.46
N LEU A 193 11.35 -3.58 4.92
CA LEU A 193 12.33 -4.02 3.95
C LEU A 193 13.59 -4.60 4.62
N LYS A 194 14.11 -5.70 4.09
CA LYS A 194 15.38 -6.32 4.50
C LYS A 194 16.57 -5.81 3.69
N ALA A 195 16.32 -5.37 2.46
CA ALA A 195 17.31 -4.79 1.57
C ALA A 195 16.64 -3.88 0.54
N ALA A 196 17.42 -2.96 -0.02
CA ALA A 196 17.04 -2.15 -1.16
C ALA A 196 18.15 -2.20 -2.21
N ALA A 197 17.77 -2.29 -3.48
CA ALA A 197 18.68 -2.25 -4.62
C ALA A 197 18.43 -0.99 -5.45
N PHE A 198 19.52 -0.37 -5.90
CA PHE A 198 19.51 0.73 -6.85
C PHE A 198 20.15 0.24 -8.15
N THR A 199 19.43 0.37 -9.27
CA THR A 199 19.94 -0.10 -10.58
C THR A 199 20.75 0.98 -11.30
N ASN A 200 20.13 2.12 -11.58
CA ASN A 200 20.70 3.26 -12.30
C ASN A 200 19.80 4.48 -12.13
N LEU A 201 20.34 5.65 -12.47
CA LEU A 201 19.58 6.89 -12.60
C LEU A 201 19.95 7.55 -13.94
N THR A 202 18.97 7.65 -14.83
CA THR A 202 19.03 8.38 -16.09
C THR A 202 17.87 9.38 -16.14
N GLN A 203 17.97 10.38 -17.00
CA GLN A 203 16.93 11.41 -17.15
C GLN A 203 15.59 10.77 -17.55
N ASP A 204 14.58 10.93 -16.68
CA ASP A 204 13.22 10.40 -16.83
C ASP A 204 12.31 11.10 -15.78
N HIS A 205 10.99 11.08 -15.97
CA HIS A 205 9.98 11.59 -15.02
C HIS A 205 10.13 13.07 -14.58
N LEU A 206 10.64 13.96 -15.44
CA LEU A 206 10.80 15.40 -15.18
C LEU A 206 9.47 16.18 -15.14
N ASP A 207 8.40 15.56 -15.60
CA ASP A 207 7.04 16.08 -15.47
C ASP A 207 6.49 15.95 -14.03
N TYR A 208 7.16 15.14 -13.19
CA TYR A 208 6.81 14.93 -11.80
C TYR A 208 7.86 15.46 -10.81
N HIS A 209 9.15 15.18 -11.04
CA HIS A 209 10.29 15.60 -10.20
C HIS A 209 10.96 16.84 -10.76
#